data_AF-Q1LKJ9-F1
#
_entry.id   AF-Q1LKJ9-F1
#
_cell.length_a   1.000
_cell.length_b   1.000
_cell.length_c   1.000
_cell.angle_alpha   90.00
_cell.angle_beta   90.00
_cell.angle_gamma   90.00
#
_symmetry.space_group_name_H-M   'P 1'
#
loop_
_entity.id
_entity.type
_entity.pdbx_description
1 polymer ?
#
loop_
_entity_poly.entity_id
_entity_poly.type
_entity_poly.pdbx_seq_one_letter_code
_entity_poly.pdbx_strand_id
1 'polypeptide(L)'
;MPARHLFRFAVCLTTAMLAPLPLAAQSLAPADGSAAMADSVVSRLVAWRARTDQPVTLSSLTAFEWDSFSVVRAAAGDPMANCSREGLVPCGPDLHPPPGSMIQVLRFDRAGRSVYQERIMVASANFADPLPTAVPRAQATLVTCPNEQGVPLWCVQTPRKSEQKPPQGLRSLDGG
;
A
#
# COMPACT_ATOMS: atom_id res chain seq x y z
N MET A 1 -54.55 26.96 72.27
CA MET A 1 -54.03 26.55 73.60
C MET A 1 -53.29 25.21 73.43
N PRO A 2 -52.30 24.91 74.29
CA PRO A 2 -50.86 24.64 74.01
C PRO A 2 -50.58 23.30 73.31
N ALA A 3 -49.56 23.17 72.45
CA ALA A 3 -48.14 22.92 72.74
C ALA A 3 -47.86 21.70 73.66
N ARG A 4 -46.89 20.88 73.23
CA ARG A 4 -45.74 20.31 73.99
C ARG A 4 -45.46 18.86 73.57
N HIS A 5 -44.39 18.64 72.78
CA HIS A 5 -43.05 18.21 73.26
C HIS A 5 -42.91 16.68 73.09
N LEU A 6 -41.77 16.03 72.80
CA LEU A 6 -40.34 16.32 72.87
C LEU A 6 -39.69 15.38 71.82
N PHE A 7 -38.79 15.88 70.97
CA PHE A 7 -37.34 15.59 71.04
C PHE A 7 -36.97 14.11 70.87
N ARG A 8 -36.18 13.81 69.84
CA ARG A 8 -34.72 13.59 69.99
C ARG A 8 -34.11 13.09 68.69
N PHE A 9 -33.09 13.84 68.23
CA PHE A 9 -31.82 13.42 67.61
C PHE A 9 -31.85 12.36 66.50
N ALA A 10 -31.09 12.42 65.41
CA ALA A 10 -30.07 13.30 64.88
C ALA A 10 -29.50 12.55 63.65
N VAL A 11 -28.64 13.23 62.88
CA VAL A 11 -27.58 12.61 62.04
C VAL A 11 -28.11 11.99 60.73
N CYS A 12 -27.54 12.19 59.54
CA CYS A 12 -26.58 13.11 58.94
C CYS A 12 -26.72 12.89 57.41
N LEU A 13 -26.30 13.89 56.61
CA LEU A 13 -25.52 13.81 55.35
C LEU A 13 -25.73 12.58 54.42
N THR A 14 -25.88 12.65 53.11
CA THR A 14 -25.42 13.63 52.10
C THR A 14 -25.98 13.24 50.73
N THR A 15 -26.16 14.27 49.90
CA THR A 15 -26.36 14.31 48.44
C THR A 15 -25.54 13.33 47.59
N ALA A 16 -26.16 12.77 46.53
CA ALA A 16 -25.54 12.68 45.21
C ALA A 16 -26.62 12.45 44.12
N MET A 17 -26.90 13.49 43.34
CA MET A 17 -27.57 13.37 42.05
C MET A 17 -26.68 12.58 41.08
N LEU A 18 -27.18 11.49 40.52
CA LEU A 18 -26.57 10.88 39.33
C LEU A 18 -27.15 11.55 38.08
N ALA A 19 -26.31 12.33 37.41
CA ALA A 19 -26.57 12.85 36.07
C ALA A 19 -26.46 11.73 35.01
N PRO A 20 -27.17 11.85 33.87
CA PRO A 20 -27.04 10.92 32.76
C PRO A 20 -25.72 11.19 32.00
N LEU A 21 -24.88 10.17 31.88
CA LEU A 21 -23.68 10.19 31.06
C LEU A 21 -24.06 10.06 29.57
N PRO A 22 -23.44 10.83 28.65
CA PRO A 22 -23.65 10.66 27.23
C PRO A 22 -22.98 9.37 26.77
N LEU A 23 -23.74 8.57 26.04
CA LEU A 23 -23.29 7.37 25.33
C LEU A 23 -22.31 7.81 24.24
N ALA A 24 -21.02 7.81 24.55
CA ALA A 24 -19.98 7.98 23.54
C ALA A 24 -20.02 6.76 22.62
N ALA A 25 -20.50 6.96 21.39
CA ALA A 25 -20.30 6.03 20.29
C ALA A 25 -18.79 5.90 20.05
N GLN A 26 -18.19 4.86 20.62
CA GLN A 26 -16.80 4.51 20.39
C GLN A 26 -16.72 3.96 18.97
N SER A 27 -16.42 4.83 18.01
CA SER A 27 -15.91 4.40 16.70
C SER A 27 -14.57 3.70 16.97
N LEU A 28 -14.62 2.38 17.13
CA LEU A 28 -13.46 1.51 17.06
C LEU A 28 -12.83 1.72 15.69
N ALA A 29 -11.83 2.59 15.62
CA ALA A 29 -10.88 2.59 14.52
C ALA A 29 -10.33 1.15 14.41
N PRO A 30 -10.37 0.53 13.23
CA PRO A 30 -9.81 -0.81 13.09
C PRO A 30 -8.33 -0.74 13.46
N ALA A 31 -7.92 -1.66 14.34
CA ALA A 31 -6.55 -1.81 14.76
C ALA A 31 -5.62 -1.91 13.54
N ASP A 32 -4.71 -0.95 13.44
CA ASP A 32 -3.63 -0.87 12.48
C ASP A 32 -2.85 -2.19 12.45
N GLY A 33 -3.02 -2.97 11.38
CA GLY A 33 -2.18 -4.14 11.14
C GLY A 33 -2.80 -5.22 10.26
N SER A 34 -4.11 -5.46 10.37
CA SER A 34 -4.77 -6.51 9.56
C SER A 34 -5.47 -5.95 8.31
N ALA A 35 -6.00 -4.74 8.37
CA ALA A 35 -6.56 -4.03 7.21
C ALA A 35 -5.48 -3.57 6.20
N ALA A 36 -4.26 -3.29 6.68
CA ALA A 36 -3.16 -2.79 5.85
C ALA A 36 -2.71 -3.79 4.77
N MET A 37 -2.84 -5.10 5.01
CA MET A 37 -2.51 -6.13 4.00
C MET A 37 -3.53 -6.19 2.86
N ALA A 38 -4.79 -5.78 3.10
CA ALA A 38 -5.81 -5.68 2.05
C ALA A 38 -5.66 -4.41 1.20
N ASP A 39 -5.08 -3.35 1.77
CA ASP A 39 -4.83 -2.07 1.08
C ASP A 39 -3.46 -1.98 0.40
N SER A 40 -2.55 -2.93 0.66
CA SER A 40 -1.23 -3.04 0.04
C SER A 40 -1.34 -3.28 -1.47
N VAL A 41 -0.77 -2.39 -2.28
CA VAL A 41 -0.69 -2.57 -3.74
C VAL A 41 0.36 -3.63 -4.07
N VAL A 42 1.48 -3.64 -3.33
CA VAL A 42 2.54 -4.64 -3.45
C VAL A 42 2.01 -6.05 -3.19
N SER A 43 1.23 -6.25 -2.13
CA SER A 43 0.64 -7.55 -1.82
C SER A 43 -0.31 -8.02 -2.92
N ARG A 44 -1.10 -7.10 -3.50
CA ARG A 44 -1.98 -7.39 -4.63
C ARG A 44 -1.21 -7.76 -5.90
N LEU A 45 -0.06 -7.13 -6.15
CA LEU A 45 0.83 -7.51 -7.26
C LEU A 45 1.39 -8.92 -7.07
N VAL A 46 1.95 -9.22 -5.89
CA VAL A 46 2.48 -10.55 -5.58
C VAL A 46 1.40 -11.60 -5.71
N ALA A 47 0.22 -11.35 -5.15
CA ALA A 47 -0.92 -12.25 -5.24
C ALA A 47 -1.44 -12.41 -6.67
N TRP A 48 -1.39 -11.36 -7.51
CA TRP A 48 -1.74 -11.46 -8.92
C TRP A 48 -0.81 -12.43 -9.64
N ARG A 49 0.51 -12.22 -9.57
CA ARG A 49 1.50 -13.08 -10.25
C ARG A 49 1.42 -14.52 -9.76
N ALA A 50 1.20 -14.72 -8.46
CA ALA A 50 1.04 -16.06 -7.89
C ALA A 50 -0.17 -16.83 -8.48
N ARG A 51 -1.22 -16.12 -8.92
CA ARG A 51 -2.39 -16.73 -9.58
C ARG A 51 -2.24 -16.82 -11.09
N THR A 52 -1.65 -15.81 -11.72
CA THR A 52 -1.62 -15.63 -13.16
C THR A 52 -0.44 -14.73 -13.55
N ASP A 53 0.35 -15.15 -14.52
CA ASP A 53 1.46 -14.34 -15.07
C ASP A 53 1.01 -13.41 -16.23
N GLN A 54 -0.30 -13.20 -16.37
CA GLN A 54 -0.87 -12.29 -17.37
C GLN A 54 -0.61 -10.81 -17.03
N PRO A 55 -0.61 -9.91 -18.04
CA PRO A 55 -0.53 -8.48 -17.81
C PRO A 55 -1.61 -7.96 -16.84
N VAL A 56 -1.26 -6.97 -16.02
CA VAL A 56 -2.18 -6.35 -15.06
C VAL A 56 -2.11 -4.84 -15.10
N THR A 57 -3.26 -4.17 -15.12
CA THR A 57 -3.32 -2.71 -15.03
C THR A 57 -3.26 -2.29 -13.56
N LEU A 58 -2.39 -1.34 -13.19
CA LEU A 58 -2.30 -0.88 -11.80
C LEU A 58 -3.62 -0.24 -11.32
N SER A 59 -4.41 0.31 -12.24
CA SER A 59 -5.75 0.82 -11.94
C SER A 59 -6.72 -0.26 -11.45
N SER A 60 -6.57 -1.53 -11.86
CA SER A 60 -7.41 -2.62 -11.33
C SER A 60 -6.95 -3.08 -9.95
N LEU A 61 -5.75 -2.70 -9.53
CA LEU A 61 -5.17 -3.03 -8.22
C LEU A 61 -5.15 -1.83 -7.27
N THR A 62 -5.81 -0.72 -7.61
CA THR A 62 -5.87 0.49 -6.78
C THR A 62 -7.31 0.96 -6.67
N ALA A 63 -7.76 1.28 -5.46
CA ALA A 63 -9.12 1.76 -5.19
C ALA A 63 -9.19 3.30 -5.01
N PHE A 64 -8.04 3.97 -5.10
CA PHE A 64 -7.90 5.41 -4.93
C PHE A 64 -7.54 6.07 -6.27
N GLU A 65 -7.72 7.39 -6.32
CA GLU A 65 -7.43 8.18 -7.50
C GLU A 65 -5.97 8.66 -7.54
N TRP A 66 -5.33 8.53 -8.70
CA TRP A 66 -3.93 8.91 -8.95
C TRP A 66 -3.73 9.19 -10.45
N ASP A 67 -2.68 9.95 -10.78
CA ASP A 67 -2.38 10.38 -12.15
C ASP A 67 -1.19 9.63 -12.74
N SER A 68 -0.16 9.41 -11.91
CA SER A 68 1.05 8.67 -12.31
C SER A 68 1.61 7.82 -11.19
N PHE A 69 2.36 6.78 -11.55
CA PHE A 69 3.15 6.01 -10.59
C PHE A 69 4.63 6.05 -10.92
N SER A 70 5.46 5.90 -9.89
CA SER A 70 6.91 5.79 -9.99
C SER A 70 7.42 4.69 -9.06
N VAL A 71 8.59 4.15 -9.38
CA VAL A 71 9.36 3.33 -8.45
C VAL A 71 10.68 4.03 -8.22
N VAL A 72 10.98 4.34 -6.97
CA VAL A 72 12.22 5.03 -6.58
C VAL A 72 13.04 4.16 -5.63
N ARG A 73 14.35 4.39 -5.56
CA ARG A 73 15.18 3.78 -4.53
C ARG A 73 15.23 4.68 -3.31
N ALA A 74 14.99 4.11 -2.14
CA ALA A 74 15.16 4.80 -0.86
C ALA A 74 15.92 3.89 0.10
N ALA A 75 16.54 4.50 1.11
CA ALA A 75 17.09 3.72 2.21
C ALA A 75 15.95 2.93 2.87
N ALA A 76 16.23 1.69 3.27
CA ALA A 76 15.31 0.88 4.03
C ALA A 76 14.95 1.48 5.40
N GLY A 77 15.60 2.57 5.83
CA GLY A 77 15.45 3.13 7.17
C GLY A 77 15.82 2.12 8.26
N ASP A 78 15.51 2.47 9.49
CA ASP A 78 15.72 1.55 10.61
C ASP A 78 14.65 0.45 10.59
N PRO A 79 15.01 -0.82 10.85
CA PRO A 79 14.03 -1.88 11.00
C PRO A 79 13.06 -1.51 12.14
N MET A 80 11.76 -1.76 11.95
CA MET A 80 10.77 -1.56 13.00
C MET A 80 11.21 -2.33 14.25
N ALA A 81 11.54 -1.61 15.32
CA ALA A 81 12.05 -2.15 16.58
C ALA A 81 11.06 -3.03 17.37
N ASN A 82 9.98 -3.50 16.74
CA ASN A 82 8.92 -4.30 17.36
C ASN A 82 8.92 -5.78 16.95
N CYS A 83 9.69 -6.16 15.92
CA CYS A 83 9.91 -7.57 15.63
C CYS A 83 10.88 -8.13 16.69
N SER A 84 10.46 -9.17 17.44
CA SER A 84 11.09 -9.77 18.65
C SER A 84 10.64 -9.27 20.03
N ARG A 85 9.50 -8.54 20.15
CA ARG A 85 8.77 -8.48 21.44
C ARG A 85 8.05 -9.80 21.70
N GLU A 86 8.07 -10.28 22.95
CA GLU A 86 7.30 -11.45 23.38
C GLU A 86 5.84 -11.34 22.91
N GLY A 87 5.35 -12.35 22.17
CA GLY A 87 3.96 -12.42 21.69
C GLY A 87 3.71 -11.94 20.25
N LEU A 88 4.73 -11.49 19.51
CA LEU A 88 4.60 -11.16 18.08
C LEU A 88 5.27 -12.24 17.20
N VAL A 89 4.61 -12.61 16.10
CA VAL A 89 5.07 -13.61 15.10
C VAL A 89 6.50 -13.27 14.67
N PRO A 90 7.42 -14.25 14.54
CA PRO A 90 8.77 -13.97 14.04
C PRO A 90 8.66 -13.34 12.65
N CYS A 91 9.03 -12.07 12.54
CA CYS A 91 9.20 -11.42 11.26
C CYS A 91 10.29 -12.19 10.51
N GLY A 92 9.93 -12.88 9.42
CA GLY A 92 10.88 -13.66 8.62
C GLY A 92 12.07 -12.79 8.16
N PRO A 93 13.24 -13.40 7.87
CA PRO A 93 14.44 -12.65 7.47
C PRO A 93 14.22 -11.79 6.23
N ASP A 94 13.31 -12.18 5.33
CA ASP A 94 12.93 -11.41 4.15
C ASP A 94 12.24 -10.07 4.46
N LEU A 95 11.80 -9.87 5.70
CA LEU A 95 11.17 -8.63 6.17
C LEU A 95 12.18 -7.66 6.82
N HIS A 96 13.45 -8.08 6.98
CA HIS A 96 14.52 -7.29 7.57
C HIS A 96 15.64 -7.03 6.57
N PRO A 97 15.54 -5.95 5.78
CA PRO A 97 16.63 -5.54 4.94
C PRO A 97 17.79 -5.03 5.82
N PRO A 98 19.06 -5.29 5.48
CA PRO A 98 20.18 -4.80 6.25
C PRO A 98 20.09 -3.28 6.46
N PRO A 99 20.45 -2.75 7.64
CA PRO A 99 20.49 -1.31 7.86
C PRO A 99 21.33 -0.62 6.78
N GLY A 100 20.82 0.48 6.23
CA GLY A 100 21.49 1.23 5.16
C GLY A 100 21.37 0.61 3.76
N SER A 101 20.69 -0.53 3.60
CA SER A 101 20.38 -1.07 2.27
C SER A 101 19.37 -0.19 1.51
N MET A 102 19.47 -0.20 0.19
CA MET A 102 18.52 0.49 -0.69
C MET A 102 17.42 -0.47 -1.10
N ILE A 103 16.17 -0.04 -0.95
CA ILE A 103 14.97 -0.76 -1.36
C ILE A 103 14.22 0.04 -2.42
N GLN A 104 13.34 -0.64 -3.15
CA GLN A 104 12.41 0.04 -4.05
C GLN A 104 11.18 0.53 -3.28
N VAL A 105 10.66 1.69 -3.65
CA VAL A 105 9.44 2.28 -3.10
C VAL A 105 8.51 2.58 -4.26
N LEU A 106 7.34 1.94 -4.24
CA LEU A 106 6.25 2.22 -5.15
C LEU A 106 5.55 3.50 -4.67
N ARG A 107 5.43 4.49 -5.55
CA ARG A 107 4.77 5.77 -5.26
C ARG A 107 3.70 6.06 -6.30
N PHE A 108 2.55 6.54 -5.84
CA PHE A 108 1.52 7.11 -6.69
C PHE A 108 1.36 8.59 -6.39
N ASP A 109 1.30 9.39 -7.44
CA ASP A 109 1.20 10.84 -7.37
C ASP A 109 -0.10 11.31 -8.04
N ARG A 110 -0.73 12.33 -7.45
CA ARG A 110 -1.89 13.04 -7.98
C ARG A 110 -1.66 14.55 -7.88
N ALA A 111 -1.84 15.27 -8.98
CA ALA A 111 -1.59 16.72 -9.05
C ALA A 111 -0.22 17.13 -8.47
N GLY A 112 0.81 16.34 -8.74
CA GLY A 112 2.18 16.57 -8.25
C GLY A 112 2.43 16.25 -6.77
N ARG A 113 1.47 15.63 -6.07
CA ARG A 113 1.59 15.24 -4.67
C ARG A 113 1.47 13.72 -4.51
N SER A 114 2.30 13.16 -3.65
CA SER A 114 2.22 11.74 -3.30
C SER A 114 0.92 11.45 -2.56
N VAL A 115 0.10 10.55 -3.10
CA VAL A 115 -1.15 10.09 -2.48
C VAL A 115 -1.01 8.69 -1.88
N TYR A 116 -0.01 7.92 -2.30
CA TYR A 116 0.29 6.60 -1.76
C TYR A 116 1.78 6.28 -1.92
N GLN A 117 2.38 5.68 -0.89
CA GLN A 117 3.74 5.13 -0.95
C GLN A 117 3.80 3.80 -0.22
N GLU A 118 4.50 2.86 -0.83
CA GLU A 118 4.71 1.53 -0.24
C GLU A 118 6.12 1.03 -0.52
N ARG A 119 6.76 0.53 0.53
CA ARG A 119 8.09 -0.08 0.46
C ARG A 119 7.99 -1.50 -0.08
N ILE A 120 8.79 -1.81 -1.09
CA ILE A 120 8.90 -3.15 -1.66
C ILE A 120 9.95 -3.92 -0.85
N MET A 121 9.47 -4.73 0.09
CA MET A 121 10.30 -5.52 1.00
C MET A 121 10.54 -6.95 0.49
N VAL A 122 9.66 -7.44 -0.39
CA VAL A 122 9.72 -8.80 -0.92
C VAL A 122 10.28 -8.80 -2.34
N ALA A 123 11.24 -9.69 -2.61
CA ALA A 123 11.96 -9.73 -3.88
C ALA A 123 11.04 -9.96 -5.10
N SER A 124 9.96 -10.74 -4.92
CA SER A 124 8.97 -11.02 -5.96
C SER A 124 8.18 -9.79 -6.40
N ALA A 125 8.23 -8.68 -5.67
CA ALA A 125 7.60 -7.42 -6.04
C ALA A 125 8.56 -6.40 -6.66
N ASN A 126 9.84 -6.73 -6.83
CA ASN A 126 10.81 -5.82 -7.41
C ASN A 126 10.52 -5.51 -8.88
N PHE A 127 10.77 -4.27 -9.27
CA PHE A 127 10.73 -3.78 -10.63
C PHE A 127 12.12 -3.87 -11.28
N ALA A 128 12.13 -4.11 -12.59
CA ALA A 128 13.35 -4.09 -13.39
C ALA A 128 13.85 -2.66 -13.62
N ASP A 129 15.16 -2.54 -13.79
CA ASP A 129 15.78 -1.31 -14.26
C ASP A 129 15.62 -1.14 -15.78
N PRO A 130 15.49 0.11 -16.28
CA PRO A 130 15.39 1.35 -15.52
C PRO A 130 14.03 1.48 -14.79
N LEU A 131 14.05 1.99 -13.56
CA LEU A 131 12.83 2.10 -12.76
C LEU A 131 11.80 3.04 -13.40
N PRO A 132 10.51 2.65 -13.43
CA PRO A 132 9.46 3.48 -14.01
C PRO A 132 9.34 4.80 -13.26
N THR A 133 9.28 5.90 -14.02
CA THR A 133 9.20 7.25 -13.49
C THR A 133 8.02 7.98 -14.12
N ALA A 134 7.11 8.49 -13.28
CA ALA A 134 5.93 9.26 -13.66
C ALA A 134 5.08 8.60 -14.78
N VAL A 135 4.92 7.27 -14.71
CA VAL A 135 4.14 6.52 -15.72
C VAL A 135 2.66 6.88 -15.58
N PRO A 136 2.01 7.41 -16.63
CA PRO A 136 0.60 7.81 -16.57
C PRO A 136 -0.31 6.62 -16.24
N ARG A 137 -1.39 6.86 -15.51
CA ARG A 137 -2.38 5.83 -15.12
C ARG A 137 -2.88 5.00 -16.31
N ALA A 138 -3.12 5.63 -17.45
CA ALA A 138 -3.57 4.95 -18.67
C ALA A 138 -2.52 4.00 -19.29
N GLN A 139 -1.24 4.14 -18.94
CA GLN A 139 -0.12 3.36 -19.48
C GLN A 139 0.47 2.37 -18.45
N ALA A 140 -0.08 2.35 -17.23
CA ALA A 140 0.44 1.59 -16.11
C ALA A 140 0.00 0.11 -16.15
N THR A 141 0.27 -0.55 -17.27
CA THR A 141 0.11 -2.00 -17.38
C THR A 141 1.44 -2.67 -17.06
N LEU A 142 1.43 -3.63 -16.15
CA LEU A 142 2.60 -4.35 -15.68
C LEU A 142 2.62 -5.78 -16.22
N VAL A 143 3.81 -6.24 -16.56
CA VAL A 143 4.10 -7.61 -17.01
C VAL A 143 5.29 -8.17 -16.25
N THR A 144 5.44 -9.49 -16.28
CA THR A 144 6.64 -10.14 -15.74
C THR A 144 7.74 -10.15 -16.80
N CYS A 145 8.96 -9.84 -16.37
CA CYS A 145 10.17 -9.86 -17.18
C CYS A 145 11.32 -10.49 -16.38
N PRO A 146 12.18 -11.32 -16.98
CA PRO A 146 13.34 -11.86 -16.29
C PRO A 146 14.45 -10.82 -16.17
N ASN A 147 15.20 -10.84 -15.07
CA ASN A 147 16.50 -10.17 -14.99
C ASN A 147 17.61 -11.03 -15.65
N GLU A 148 18.86 -10.56 -15.59
CA GLU A 148 20.02 -11.27 -16.16
C GLU A 148 20.23 -12.68 -15.57
N GLN A 149 19.74 -12.92 -14.37
CA GLN A 149 19.80 -14.20 -13.66
C GLN A 149 18.52 -15.03 -13.81
N GLY A 150 17.56 -14.60 -14.64
CA GLY A 150 16.29 -15.29 -14.85
C GLY A 150 15.26 -15.10 -13.73
N VAL A 151 15.51 -14.23 -12.76
CA VAL A 151 14.58 -13.91 -11.67
C VAL A 151 13.44 -13.04 -12.21
N PRO A 152 12.17 -13.38 -11.94
CA PRO A 152 11.02 -12.61 -12.43
C PRO A 152 10.88 -11.27 -11.69
N LEU A 153 10.86 -10.18 -12.45
CA LEU A 153 10.65 -8.80 -12.02
C LEU A 153 9.40 -8.20 -12.67
N TRP A 154 8.89 -7.10 -12.13
CA TRP A 154 7.85 -6.29 -12.77
C TRP A 154 8.45 -5.32 -13.78
N CYS A 155 7.87 -5.29 -14.97
CA CYS A 155 8.16 -4.31 -16.02
C CYS A 155 6.88 -3.58 -16.42
N VAL A 156 7.01 -2.32 -16.85
CA VAL A 156 5.92 -1.62 -17.52
C VAL A 156 5.81 -2.13 -18.96
N GLN A 157 4.62 -2.57 -19.34
CA GLN A 157 4.31 -2.87 -20.72
C GLN A 157 4.33 -1.56 -21.50
N THR A 158 5.38 -1.38 -22.29
CA THR A 158 5.37 -0.30 -23.28
C THR A 158 4.32 -0.66 -24.33
N PRO A 159 3.41 0.27 -24.68
CA PRO A 159 2.59 0.06 -25.86
C PRO A 159 3.56 -0.13 -27.02
N ARG A 160 3.55 -1.31 -27.65
CA ARG A 160 4.29 -1.53 -28.88
C ARG A 160 3.84 -0.43 -29.83
N LYS A 161 4.71 0.56 -30.04
CA LYS A 161 4.63 1.44 -31.21
C LYS A 161 4.55 0.46 -32.37
N SER A 162 3.39 0.46 -33.02
CA SER A 162 2.92 -0.53 -33.97
C SER A 162 4.06 -1.16 -34.76
N GLU A 163 3.97 -2.46 -35.01
CA GLU A 163 4.53 -3.08 -36.21
C GLU A 163 4.21 -2.18 -37.41
N GLN A 164 5.09 -1.22 -37.66
CA GLN A 164 5.11 -0.41 -38.84
C GLN A 164 5.76 -1.32 -39.85
N LYS A 165 4.93 -2.23 -40.37
CA LYS A 165 5.16 -3.05 -41.55
C LYS A 165 6.00 -2.22 -42.51
N PRO A 166 7.15 -2.73 -42.99
CA PRO A 166 7.99 -1.96 -43.90
C PRO A 166 7.11 -1.53 -45.08
N PRO A 167 7.23 -0.28 -45.57
CA PRO A 167 6.54 0.08 -46.80
C PRO A 167 7.02 -0.90 -47.87
N GLN A 168 6.11 -1.75 -48.33
CA GLN A 168 6.26 -2.51 -49.56
C GLN A 168 6.27 -1.49 -50.69
N GLY A 169 7.45 -0.91 -50.91
CA GLY A 169 7.70 0.11 -51.92
C GLY A 169 8.78 -0.38 -52.87
N LEU A 170 8.35 -0.72 -54.09
CA LEU A 170 9.13 -0.66 -55.33
C LEU A 170 10.24 -1.70 -55.54
N ARG A 171 9.84 -2.89 -56.01
CA ARG A 171 10.59 -3.61 -57.07
C ARG A 171 9.62 -4.33 -58.00
N SER A 172 9.01 -3.57 -58.90
CA SER A 172 8.54 -4.09 -60.17
C SER A 172 8.55 -2.94 -61.17
N LEU A 173 8.97 -3.25 -62.40
CA LEU A 173 9.22 -2.38 -63.54
C LEU A 173 10.63 -1.79 -63.62
N ASP A 174 11.58 -2.64 -64.05
CA ASP A 174 12.42 -2.26 -65.18
C ASP A 174 12.35 -3.40 -66.20
N GLY A 175 11.81 -3.09 -67.37
CA GLY A 175 11.84 -3.92 -68.57
C GLY A 175 12.77 -3.26 -69.59
N GLY A 176 13.60 -4.08 -70.23
CA GLY A 176 14.53 -3.70 -71.31
C GLY A 176 15.35 -4.91 -71.73
#